data_AF-A0A7S0SBW8-F1
#
_entry.id   AF-A0A7S0SBW8-F1
#
_cell.length_a   1.000
_cell.length_b   1.000
_cell.length_c   1.000
_cell.angle_alpha   90.00
_cell.angle_beta   90.00
_cell.angle_gamma   90.00
#
_symmetry.space_group_name_H-M   'P 1'
#
loop_
_entity.id
_entity.type
_entity.pdbx_description
1 polymer ?
#
loop_
_entity_poly.entity_id
_entity_poly.type
_entity_poly.pdbx_seq_one_letter_code
_entity_poly.pdbx_strand_id
1 'polypeptide(L)'
;RTLIFVLSDNVFDSEWCMKELVAAVRNGVKVVFVLKEGAKWPDKQGQHVLNFPPPWLISAKVPAEAQPAFLSKAINHNSDYYAAFAKDLLQRIDAQQEQ
;
A
#
# COMPACT_ATOMS: atom_id res chain seq x y z
N ARG A 1 13.74 3.19 9.80
CA ARG A 1 12.61 4.11 9.54
C ARG A 1 11.69 3.41 8.55
N THR A 2 10.38 3.52 8.72
CA THR A 2 9.39 2.78 7.92
C THR A 2 8.28 3.73 7.51
N LEU A 3 7.91 3.74 6.23
CA LEU A 3 6.72 4.40 5.72
C LEU A 3 5.57 3.41 5.77
N ILE A 4 4.50 3.77 6.47
CA ILE A 4 3.22 3.05 6.41
C ILE A 4 2.40 3.70 5.31
N PHE A 5 2.17 2.97 4.23
CA PHE A 5 1.42 3.47 3.08
C PHE A 5 0.02 2.87 3.08
N VAL A 6 -0.98 3.69 3.41
CA VAL A 6 -2.37 3.24 3.50
C VAL A 6 -3.02 3.27 2.12
N LEU A 7 -3.40 2.09 1.64
CA LEU A 7 -4.13 1.88 0.40
C LEU A 7 -5.62 2.12 0.64
N SER A 8 -6.01 3.40 0.72
CA SER A 8 -7.40 3.85 0.75
C SER A 8 -7.93 4.17 -0.64
N ASP A 9 -9.25 4.39 -0.72
CA ASP A 9 -9.90 4.88 -1.92
C ASP A 9 -9.21 6.16 -2.42
N ASN A 10 -8.93 6.25 -3.73
CA ASN A 10 -8.30 7.40 -4.40
C ASN A 10 -6.90 7.82 -3.92
N VAL A 11 -6.18 7.01 -3.12
CA VAL A 11 -4.83 7.39 -2.63
C VAL A 11 -3.85 7.68 -3.78
N PHE A 12 -4.03 7.03 -4.94
CA PHE A 12 -3.21 7.24 -6.13
C PHE A 12 -3.47 8.59 -6.83
N ASP A 13 -4.57 9.27 -6.52
CA ASP A 13 -4.85 10.59 -7.07
C ASP A 13 -4.23 11.72 -6.24
N SER A 14 -3.67 11.40 -5.06
CA SER A 14 -2.92 12.35 -4.23
C SER A 14 -1.47 12.45 -4.68
N GLU A 15 -1.11 13.59 -5.28
CA GLU A 15 0.26 13.88 -5.70
C GLU A 15 1.26 13.81 -4.53
N TRP A 16 0.84 14.28 -3.35
CA TRP A 16 1.68 14.25 -2.14
C TRP A 16 1.96 12.82 -1.68
N CYS A 17 0.96 11.95 -1.68
CA CYS A 17 1.15 10.54 -1.32
C CYS A 17 2.11 9.85 -2.30
N MET A 18 1.98 10.13 -3.61
CA MET A 18 2.90 9.57 -4.61
C MET A 18 4.33 10.08 -4.42
N LYS A 19 4.51 11.36 -4.11
CA LYS A 19 5.83 11.96 -3.80
C LYS A 19 6.46 11.34 -2.55
N GLU A 20 5.69 11.09 -1.49
CA GLU A 20 6.18 10.42 -0.28
C GLU A 20 6.60 8.98 -0.56
N LEU A 21 5.78 8.22 -1.31
CA LEU A 21 6.10 6.85 -1.69
C LEU A 21 7.39 6.78 -2.51
N VAL A 22 7.51 7.66 -3.51
CA VAL A 22 8.72 7.79 -4.33
C VAL A 22 9.93 8.12 -3.47
N ALA A 23 9.82 9.11 -2.58
CA ALA A 23 10.92 9.50 -1.70
C ALA A 23 11.35 8.34 -0.78
N ALA A 24 10.39 7.57 -0.26
CA ALA A 24 10.68 6.39 0.56
C ALA A 24 11.44 5.33 -0.24
N VAL A 25 10.95 4.95 -1.42
CA VAL A 25 11.62 3.96 -2.28
C VAL A 25 13.02 4.42 -2.67
N ARG A 26 13.17 5.68 -3.10
CA ARG A 26 14.46 6.25 -3.52
C ARG A 26 15.52 6.27 -2.43
N ASN A 27 15.10 6.41 -1.16
CA ASN A 27 16.00 6.44 -0.01
C ASN A 27 16.13 5.09 0.69
N GLY A 28 15.62 4.00 0.09
CA GLY A 28 15.65 2.67 0.71
C GLY A 28 14.88 2.60 2.04
N VAL A 29 13.87 3.46 2.22
CA VAL A 29 12.99 3.41 3.39
C VAL A 29 12.01 2.27 3.19
N LYS A 30 11.91 1.38 4.19
CA LYS A 30 10.95 0.28 4.17
C LYS A 30 9.53 0.81 3.99
N VAL A 31 8.80 0.26 3.02
CA VAL A 31 7.38 0.55 2.80
C VAL A 31 6.55 -0.62 3.29
N VAL A 32 5.59 -0.36 4.19
CA VAL A 32 4.59 -1.33 4.63
C VAL A 32 3.23 -0.87 4.12
N PHE A 33 2.64 -1.64 3.20
CA PHE A 33 1.30 -1.35 2.69
C PHE A 33 0.23 -1.83 3.66
N VAL A 34 -0.75 -0.98 3.93
CA VAL A 34 -1.95 -1.32 4.70
C VAL A 34 -3.16 -1.10 3.81
N LEU A 35 -3.88 -2.17 3.48
CA LEU A 35 -5.18 -2.10 2.84
C LEU A 35 -6.20 -1.57 3.85
N LYS A 36 -6.77 -0.39 3.56
CA LYS A 36 -7.84 0.18 4.36
C LYS A 36 -9.10 -0.68 4.21
N GLU A 37 -9.73 -0.99 5.33
CA GLU A 37 -10.93 -1.80 5.34
C GLU A 37 -12.05 -1.16 4.52
N GLY A 38 -12.72 -1.98 3.73
CA GLY A 38 -13.75 -1.52 2.80
C GLY A 38 -13.24 -0.73 1.60
N ALA A 39 -11.92 -0.53 1.43
CA ALA A 39 -11.38 0.09 0.22
C ALA A 39 -11.69 -0.79 -1.00
N LYS A 40 -12.12 -0.15 -2.08
CA LYS A 40 -12.50 -0.84 -3.31
C LYS A 40 -11.80 -0.25 -4.52
N TRP A 41 -11.32 -1.14 -5.37
CA TRP A 41 -10.53 -0.80 -6.55
C TRP A 41 -11.27 -1.20 -7.82
N PRO A 42 -11.15 -0.41 -8.90
CA PRO A 42 -11.86 -0.66 -10.15
C PRO A 42 -11.37 -1.95 -10.78
N ASP A 43 -12.31 -2.76 -11.28
CA ASP A 43 -12.02 -3.86 -12.19
C ASP A 43 -11.83 -3.35 -13.63
N LYS A 44 -11.69 -4.26 -14.59
CA LYS A 44 -11.53 -3.90 -16.02
C LYS A 44 -12.76 -3.18 -16.62
N GLN A 45 -13.91 -3.25 -15.97
CA GLN A 45 -15.17 -2.60 -16.37
C GLN A 45 -15.39 -1.28 -15.60
N GLY A 46 -14.46 -0.89 -14.71
CA GLY A 46 -14.56 0.30 -13.87
C GLY A 46 -15.40 0.10 -12.60
N GLN A 47 -15.87 -1.12 -12.32
CA GLN A 47 -16.64 -1.41 -11.11
C GLN A 47 -15.70 -1.54 -9.91
N HIS A 48 -15.99 -0.81 -8.83
CA HIS A 48 -15.14 -0.78 -7.63
C HIS A 48 -15.44 -2.01 -6.74
N VAL A 49 -14.89 -3.16 -7.11
CA VAL A 49 -15.15 -4.45 -6.46
C VAL A 49 -13.89 -5.16 -5.97
N LEU A 50 -12.72 -4.79 -6.51
CA LEU A 50 -11.46 -5.44 -6.15
C LEU A 50 -10.98 -4.98 -4.77
N ASN A 51 -10.38 -5.89 -4.01
CA ASN A 51 -9.86 -5.61 -2.66
C ASN A 51 -8.39 -5.15 -2.66
N PHE A 52 -7.73 -5.10 -3.82
CA PHE A 52 -6.35 -4.63 -3.99
C PHE A 52 -6.23 -3.90 -5.34
N PRO A 53 -5.40 -2.84 -5.46
CA PRO A 53 -5.20 -2.14 -6.73
C PRO A 53 -4.67 -3.10 -7.80
N PRO A 54 -5.35 -3.22 -8.96
CA PRO A 54 -4.88 -4.13 -10.00
C PRO A 54 -3.59 -3.61 -10.66
N PRO A 55 -2.76 -4.50 -11.25
CA PRO A 55 -1.47 -4.12 -11.84
C PRO A 55 -1.56 -2.99 -12.88
N TRP A 56 -2.59 -2.99 -13.73
CA TRP A 56 -2.78 -1.94 -14.73
C TRP A 56 -3.00 -0.56 -14.11
N LEU A 57 -3.66 -0.50 -12.95
CA LEU A 57 -3.92 0.76 -12.26
C LEU A 57 -2.65 1.27 -11.59
N ILE A 58 -1.88 0.36 -10.98
CA ILE A 58 -0.56 0.67 -10.42
C ILE A 58 0.34 1.23 -11.53
N SER A 59 0.45 0.55 -12.67
CA SER A 59 1.28 1.01 -13.79
C SER A 59 0.85 2.36 -14.36
N ALA A 60 -0.45 2.67 -14.33
CA ALA A 60 -1.00 3.92 -14.86
C ALA A 60 -0.86 5.10 -13.89
N LYS A 61 -0.95 4.87 -12.58
CA LYS A 61 -1.09 5.95 -11.58
C LYS A 61 0.11 6.08 -10.64
N VAL A 62 0.88 5.02 -10.44
CA VAL A 62 2.06 5.03 -9.57
C VAL A 62 3.30 5.34 -10.40
N PRO A 63 4.16 6.28 -9.97
CA PRO A 63 5.44 6.55 -10.64
C PRO A 63 6.27 5.28 -10.82
N ALA A 64 6.89 5.11 -12.00
CA ALA A 64 7.57 3.87 -12.40
C ALA A 64 8.59 3.36 -11.37
N GLU A 65 9.35 4.26 -10.76
CA GLU A 65 10.34 3.92 -9.73
C GLU A 65 9.73 3.34 -8.44
N ALA A 66 8.48 3.66 -8.12
CA ALA A 66 7.79 3.17 -6.93
C ALA A 66 6.95 1.90 -7.19
N GLN A 67 6.71 1.52 -8.45
CA GLN A 67 5.91 0.35 -8.80
C GLN A 67 6.45 -0.97 -8.21
N PRO A 68 7.77 -1.23 -8.17
CA PRO A 68 8.30 -2.47 -7.58
C PRO A 68 7.94 -2.65 -6.10
N ALA A 69 7.65 -1.58 -5.36
CA ALA A 69 7.26 -1.67 -3.95
C ALA A 69 6.00 -2.54 -3.78
N PHE A 70 5.09 -2.54 -4.76
CA PHE A 70 3.82 -3.28 -4.74
C PHE A 70 3.98 -4.80 -4.86
N LEU A 71 5.19 -5.31 -5.08
CA LEU A 71 5.50 -6.75 -4.93
C LEU A 71 5.44 -7.19 -3.45
N SER A 72 5.56 -6.24 -2.52
CA SER A 72 5.48 -6.51 -1.08
C SER A 72 4.05 -6.86 -0.66
N LYS A 73 3.90 -7.84 0.24
CA LYS A 73 2.59 -8.18 0.80
C LYS A 73 2.03 -7.00 1.60
N ALA A 74 0.78 -6.64 1.35
CA ALA A 74 0.03 -5.70 2.18
C ALA A 74 -0.53 -6.39 3.44
N ILE A 75 -0.87 -5.58 4.44
CA ILE A 75 -1.63 -5.97 5.63
C ILE A 75 -3.08 -5.52 5.43
N ASN A 76 -4.05 -6.34 5.79
CA ASN A 76 -5.44 -5.90 5.84
C ASN A 76 -5.71 -5.21 7.18
N HIS A 77 -6.16 -3.95 7.14
CA HIS A 77 -6.80 -3.34 8.29
C HIS A 77 -8.10 -4.10 8.60
N ASN A 78 -8.37 -4.32 9.89
CA ASN A 78 -9.61 -4.93 10.35
C ASN A 78 -10.01 -4.31 11.70
N SER A 79 -11.15 -3.64 11.76
CA SER A 79 -11.65 -2.99 12.99
C SER A 79 -12.09 -3.99 14.04
N ASP A 80 -12.71 -5.09 13.62
CA ASP A 80 -13.24 -6.12 14.53
C ASP A 80 -12.10 -6.93 15.18
N TYR A 81 -10.99 -7.08 14.46
CA TYR A 81 -9.77 -7.75 14.90
C TYR A 81 -8.59 -6.78 15.05
N TYR A 82 -8.85 -5.57 15.55
CA TYR A 82 -7.85 -4.50 15.63
C TYR A 82 -6.55 -4.90 16.34
N ALA A 83 -6.63 -5.66 17.44
CA ALA A 83 -5.44 -6.10 18.17
C ALA A 83 -4.53 -7.02 17.33
N ALA A 84 -5.12 -7.90 16.52
CA ALA A 84 -4.38 -8.78 15.63
C ALA A 84 -3.75 -7.98 14.47
N PHE A 85 -4.51 -7.04 13.90
CA PHE A 85 -4.00 -6.10 12.89
C PHE A 85 -2.80 -5.28 13.43
N ALA A 86 -2.95 -4.67 14.61
CA ALA A 86 -1.90 -3.84 15.21
C ALA A 86 -0.63 -4.67 15.49
N LYS A 87 -0.80 -5.92 15.92
CA LYS A 87 0.33 -6.85 16.12
C LYS A 87 1.05 -7.18 14.81
N ASP A 88 0.33 -7.53 13.73
CA ASP A 88 0.96 -7.79 12.42
C ASP A 88 1.65 -6.52 11.89
N LEU A 89 1.02 -5.35 12.03
CA LEU A 89 1.61 -4.07 11.63
C LEU A 89 2.93 -3.79 12.35
N LEU A 90 2.97 -3.91 13.68
CA LEU A 90 4.18 -3.71 14.46
C LEU A 90 5.27 -4.73 14.09
N GLN A 91 4.90 -6.01 13.93
CA GLN A 91 5.83 -7.04 13.48
C GLN A 91 6.44 -6.73 12.11
N ARG A 92 5.63 -6.22 11.16
CA ARG A 92 6.15 -5.80 9.86
C ARG A 92 6.94 -4.51 9.92
N ILE A 93 6.71 -3.62 10.88
CA ILE A 93 7.55 -2.43 11.07
C ILE A 93 8.94 -2.85 11.56
N ASP A 94 8.99 -3.79 12.51
CA ASP A 94 10.21 -4.22 13.20
C ASP A 94 11.04 -5.24 12.39
N ALA A 95 10.40 -6.04 11.53
CA ALA A 95 11.10 -6.99 10.68
C ALA A 95 12.17 -6.28 9.82
N GLN A 96 13.39 -6.80 9.78
CA GLN A 96 14.39 -6.33 8.81
C GLN A 96 13.92 -6.72 7.40
N GLN A 97 14.15 -5.87 6.39
CA GLN A 97 13.85 -6.24 5.01
C GLN A 97 14.78 -7.41 4.64
N GLU A 98 14.21 -8.59 4.38
CA GLU A 98 14.94 -9.65 3.67
C GLU A 98 15.26 -9.09 2.28
N GLN A 99 16.58 -8.95 2.02
CA GLN A 99 17.14 -8.37 0.80
C GLN A 99 16.91 -9.26 -0.42
#